data_AF-A0A645CS99-F1
#
_entry.id   AF-A0A645CS99-F1
#
_cell.length_a   1.000
_cell.length_b   1.000
_cell.length_c   1.000
_cell.angle_alpha   90.00
_cell.angle_beta   90.00
_cell.angle_gamma   90.00
#
_symmetry.space_group_name_H-M   'P 1'
#
loop_
_entity.id
_entity.type
_entity.pdbx_description
1 polymer ?
#
loop_
_entity_poly.entity_id
_entity_poly.type
_entity_poly.pdbx_seq_one_letter_code
_entity_poly.pdbx_strand_id
1 'polypeptide(L)'
;MVLVSCGGYPYDIDLYQSTKAISAVLHALDSKGGLVLFAGLEDGAGPGTFGEDFRLAIEEPERAMQKLQQNFSIPAFIASKIVADLKGHPAALVSDRSDLPFPGEVFTNEKEALEWIEKKIPVGPALCVPAGNCVTVRRK
;
A
#
# COMPACT_ATOMS: atom_id res chain seq x y z
N MET A 1 -12.47 3.80 7.40
CA MET A 1 -11.35 2.91 7.03
C MET A 1 -11.59 2.35 5.63
N VAL A 2 -10.53 2.00 4.90
CA VAL A 2 -10.64 1.18 3.67
C VAL A 2 -9.93 -0.14 3.88
N LEU A 3 -10.60 -1.25 3.57
CA LEU A 3 -10.04 -2.59 3.51
C LEU A 3 -10.02 -3.01 2.04
N VAL A 4 -8.86 -3.31 1.49
CA VAL A 4 -8.71 -3.60 0.06
C VAL A 4 -7.85 -4.83 -0.18
N SER A 5 -8.26 -5.67 -1.12
CA SER A 5 -7.43 -6.74 -1.68
C SER A 5 -7.23 -6.52 -3.18
N CYS A 6 -6.22 -7.14 -3.77
CA CYS A 6 -6.00 -7.14 -5.21
C CYS A 6 -6.98 -8.06 -5.97
N GLY A 7 -7.75 -8.89 -5.27
CA GLY A 7 -8.60 -9.94 -5.85
C GLY A 7 -7.97 -11.34 -5.87
N GLY A 8 -6.84 -11.51 -5.18
CA GLY A 8 -6.07 -12.76 -5.13
C GLY A 8 -5.21 -13.03 -6.37
N TYR A 9 -4.56 -14.20 -6.39
CA TYR A 9 -3.65 -14.60 -7.46
C TYR A 9 -4.34 -14.60 -8.84
N PRO A 10 -3.69 -14.08 -9.91
CA PRO A 10 -2.30 -13.61 -9.98
C PRO A 10 -2.13 -12.10 -9.70
N TYR A 11 -3.16 -11.42 -9.21
CA TYR A 11 -3.18 -9.95 -9.12
C TYR A 11 -2.44 -9.38 -7.90
N ASP A 12 -2.13 -10.21 -6.91
CA ASP A 12 -1.29 -9.94 -5.74
C ASP A 12 0.03 -10.73 -5.75
N ILE A 13 0.52 -11.13 -6.93
CA ILE A 13 1.77 -11.91 -7.04
C ILE A 13 2.97 -11.20 -6.38
N ASP A 14 3.01 -9.87 -6.43
CA ASP A 14 4.05 -9.06 -5.79
C ASP A 14 3.50 -7.70 -5.29
N LEU A 15 4.32 -6.98 -4.51
CA LEU A 15 3.91 -5.70 -3.94
C LEU A 15 3.73 -4.64 -5.02
N TYR A 16 4.57 -4.67 -6.06
CA TYR A 16 4.47 -3.81 -7.23
C TYR A 16 3.08 -3.86 -7.87
N GLN A 17 2.53 -5.04 -8.14
CA GLN A 17 1.17 -5.20 -8.69
C GLN A 17 0.11 -4.77 -7.67
N SER A 18 0.34 -5.07 -6.39
CA SER A 18 -0.59 -4.74 -5.31
C SER A 18 -0.78 -3.23 -5.10
N THR A 19 0.19 -2.40 -5.53
CA THR A 19 0.05 -0.92 -5.51
C THR A 19 -1.14 -0.40 -6.32
N LYS A 20 -1.62 -1.16 -7.30
CA LYS A 20 -2.79 -0.80 -8.12
C LYS A 20 -4.06 -0.78 -7.27
N ALA A 21 -4.23 -1.76 -6.40
CA ALA A 21 -5.37 -1.86 -5.50
C ALA A 21 -5.39 -0.70 -4.50
N ILE A 22 -4.23 -0.33 -3.96
CA ILE A 22 -4.08 0.88 -3.13
C ILE A 22 -4.53 2.12 -3.92
N SER A 23 -3.94 2.32 -5.12
CA SER A 23 -4.23 3.48 -5.97
C SER A 23 -5.71 3.63 -6.31
N ALA A 24 -6.40 2.51 -6.53
CA ALA A 24 -7.82 2.47 -6.85
C ALA A 24 -8.74 3.01 -5.75
N VAL A 25 -8.29 3.00 -4.49
CA VAL A 25 -9.11 3.34 -3.32
C VAL A 25 -8.61 4.56 -2.54
N LEU A 26 -7.44 5.12 -2.85
CA LEU A 26 -6.87 6.29 -2.16
C LEU A 26 -7.87 7.45 -2.07
N HIS A 27 -8.59 7.75 -3.15
CA HIS A 27 -9.57 8.85 -3.20
C HIS A 27 -10.88 8.57 -2.43
N ALA A 28 -11.02 7.40 -1.83
CA ALA A 28 -12.10 7.08 -0.92
C ALA A 28 -11.73 7.33 0.56
N LEU A 29 -10.43 7.52 0.88
CA LEU A 29 -9.98 7.78 2.24
C LEU A 29 -10.37 9.19 2.70
N ASP A 30 -10.88 9.27 3.92
CA ASP A 30 -10.92 10.52 4.66
C ASP A 30 -9.50 11.01 4.98
N SER A 31 -9.33 12.31 5.22
CA SER A 31 -8.02 12.93 5.52
C SER A 31 -7.26 12.32 6.70
N LYS A 32 -7.95 11.59 7.59
CA LYS A 32 -7.38 10.82 8.71
C LYS A 32 -7.77 9.34 8.66
N GLY A 33 -8.37 8.90 7.56
CA GLY A 33 -8.73 7.51 7.34
C GLY A 33 -7.50 6.66 7.09
N GLY A 34 -7.56 5.40 7.48
CA GLY A 34 -6.51 4.42 7.23
C GLY A 34 -6.90 3.36 6.22
N LEU A 35 -5.89 2.67 5.70
CA LEU A 35 -5.99 1.62 4.68
C LEU A 35 -5.38 0.32 5.19
N VAL A 36 -6.06 -0.81 4.97
CA VAL A 36 -5.47 -2.15 5.12
C VAL A 36 -5.45 -2.82 3.76
N LEU A 37 -4.26 -3.20 3.30
CA LEU A 37 -4.06 -4.01 2.10
C LEU A 37 -3.97 -5.48 2.49
N PHE A 38 -4.69 -6.35 1.79
CA PHE A 38 -4.60 -7.81 1.90
C PHE A 38 -4.03 -8.38 0.61
N ALA A 39 -2.84 -8.98 0.68
CA ALA A 39 -2.11 -9.48 -0.50
C ALA A 39 -1.18 -10.66 -0.17
N GLY A 40 -1.15 -11.68 -1.03
CA GLY A 40 -0.30 -12.87 -0.86
C GLY A 40 1.19 -12.63 -1.08
N LEU A 41 1.56 -11.85 -2.11
CA LEU A 41 2.93 -11.40 -2.40
C LEU A 41 3.94 -12.55 -2.58
N GLU A 42 3.54 -13.64 -3.25
CA GLU A 42 4.38 -14.83 -3.45
C GLU A 42 5.78 -14.50 -4.01
N ASP A 43 5.88 -13.59 -4.99
CA ASP A 43 7.13 -13.13 -5.62
C ASP A 43 7.78 -11.93 -4.88
N GLY A 44 7.26 -11.58 -3.70
CA GLY A 44 7.85 -10.58 -2.82
C GLY A 44 7.55 -9.14 -3.26
N ALA A 45 8.59 -8.31 -3.30
CA ALA A 45 8.41 -6.87 -3.58
C ALA A 45 8.01 -6.60 -5.04
N GLY A 46 8.48 -7.41 -5.97
CA GLY A 46 8.25 -7.25 -7.40
C GLY A 46 9.54 -7.00 -8.18
N PRO A 47 9.44 -6.58 -9.45
CA PRO A 47 10.54 -6.69 -10.39
C PRO A 47 11.64 -5.64 -10.20
N GLY A 48 12.85 -6.02 -10.58
CA GLY A 48 13.99 -5.11 -10.70
C GLY A 48 14.31 -4.39 -9.39
N THR A 49 14.41 -3.07 -9.45
CA THR A 49 14.77 -2.22 -8.30
C THR A 49 13.58 -1.83 -7.42
N PHE A 50 12.35 -2.29 -7.72
CA PHE A 50 11.16 -1.79 -7.04
C PHE A 50 11.26 -1.89 -5.51
N GLY A 51 11.66 -3.05 -4.97
CA GLY A 51 11.75 -3.22 -3.51
C GLY A 51 12.77 -2.29 -2.86
N GLU A 52 13.90 -2.02 -3.52
CA GLU A 52 14.93 -1.08 -3.06
C GLU A 52 14.42 0.37 -3.13
N ASP A 53 13.77 0.73 -4.24
CA ASP A 53 13.18 2.05 -4.44
C ASP A 53 12.03 2.31 -3.46
N PHE A 54 11.24 1.28 -3.14
CA PHE A 54 10.15 1.33 -2.17
C PHE A 54 10.67 1.55 -0.75
N ARG A 55 11.69 0.79 -0.35
CA ARG A 55 12.36 0.99 0.94
C ARG A 55 12.98 2.39 1.03
N LEU A 56 13.69 2.82 -0.01
CA LEU A 56 14.28 4.17 -0.07
C LEU A 56 13.21 5.26 0.03
N ALA A 57 12.06 5.08 -0.63
CA ALA A 57 10.95 6.03 -0.55
C ALA A 57 10.36 6.13 0.87
N ILE A 58 10.31 5.02 1.62
CA ILE A 58 9.85 5.00 3.01
C ILE A 58 10.86 5.66 3.94
N GLU A 59 12.14 5.31 3.82
CA GLU A 59 13.21 5.71 4.75
C GLU A 59 13.75 7.11 4.48
N GLU A 60 13.94 7.47 3.20
CA GLU A 60 14.56 8.72 2.76
C GLU A 60 13.79 9.34 1.56
N PRO A 61 12.53 9.80 1.74
CA PRO A 61 11.67 10.23 0.63
C PRO A 61 12.26 11.37 -0.22
N GLU A 62 12.98 12.32 0.39
CA GLU A 62 13.66 13.40 -0.32
C GLU A 62 14.78 12.86 -1.23
N ARG A 63 15.53 11.85 -0.76
CA ARG A 63 16.58 11.19 -1.54
C ARG A 63 15.98 10.33 -2.65
N ALA A 64 14.87 9.63 -2.40
CA ALA A 64 14.13 8.91 -3.43
C ALA A 64 13.67 9.87 -4.55
N MET A 65 13.15 11.05 -4.18
CA MET A 65 12.76 12.08 -5.14
C MET A 65 13.95 12.62 -5.95
N GLN A 66 15.08 12.90 -5.31
CA GLN A 66 16.31 13.33 -6.01
C GLN A 66 16.79 12.26 -7.00
N LYS A 67 16.84 10.99 -6.58
CA LYS A 67 17.19 9.85 -7.44
C LYS A 67 16.27 9.76 -8.65
N LEU A 68 14.96 9.90 -8.43
CA LEU A 68 13.95 9.85 -9.48
C LEU A 68 14.07 11.00 -10.49
N GLN A 69 14.39 12.22 -10.03
CA GLN A 69 14.61 13.38 -10.89
C GLN A 69 15.87 13.23 -11.77
N GLN A 70 16.92 12.62 -11.23
CA GLN A 70 18.19 12.42 -11.95
C GLN A 70 18.12 11.26 -12.95
N ASN A 71 17.43 10.17 -12.60
CA ASN A 71 17.31 8.99 -13.43
C ASN A 71 15.93 8.35 -13.25
N PHE A 72 14.97 8.80 -14.06
CA PHE A 72 13.59 8.35 -13.97
C PHE A 72 13.47 6.85 -14.31
N SER A 73 12.75 6.11 -13.47
CA SER A 73 12.26 4.77 -13.78
C SER A 73 10.81 4.62 -13.30
N ILE A 74 10.04 3.78 -14.00
CA ILE A 74 8.64 3.51 -13.63
C ILE A 74 8.56 2.87 -12.23
N PRO A 75 9.38 1.85 -11.88
CA PRO A 75 9.38 1.30 -10.52
C PRO A 75 9.66 2.35 -9.43
N ALA A 76 10.68 3.21 -9.61
CA ALA A 76 11.00 4.24 -8.64
C ALA A 76 9.90 5.29 -8.51
N PHE A 77 9.25 5.64 -9.63
CA PHE A 77 8.10 6.54 -9.62
C PHE A 77 6.91 5.96 -8.85
N ILE A 78 6.52 4.71 -9.14
CA ILE A 78 5.40 4.05 -8.46
C ILE A 78 5.70 3.92 -6.97
N ALA A 79 6.92 3.50 -6.62
CA ALA A 79 7.35 3.39 -5.24
C ALA A 79 7.23 4.71 -4.48
N SER A 80 7.84 5.78 -5.02
CA SER A 80 7.80 7.12 -4.43
C SER A 80 6.37 7.65 -4.33
N LYS A 81 5.54 7.40 -5.36
CA LYS A 81 4.16 7.86 -5.40
C LYS A 81 3.31 7.21 -4.32
N ILE A 82 3.36 5.89 -4.15
CA ILE A 82 2.55 5.18 -3.16
C ILE A 82 2.90 5.63 -1.74
N VAL A 83 4.19 5.77 -1.44
CA VAL A 83 4.63 6.26 -0.12
C VAL A 83 4.15 7.70 0.09
N ALA A 84 4.27 8.57 -0.92
CA ALA A 84 3.79 9.94 -0.84
C ALA A 84 2.26 10.03 -0.68
N ASP A 85 1.51 9.20 -1.40
CA ASP A 85 0.04 9.17 -1.35
C ASP A 85 -0.48 8.67 0.00
N LEU A 86 0.21 7.70 0.62
CA LEU A 86 -0.14 7.19 1.94
C LEU A 86 0.37 8.08 3.08
N LYS A 87 1.16 9.12 2.78
CA LYS A 87 1.67 10.05 3.80
C LYS A 87 0.50 10.71 4.55
N GLY A 88 0.44 10.49 5.87
CA GLY A 88 -0.62 11.00 6.73
C GLY A 88 -1.82 10.06 6.90
N HIS A 89 -1.84 8.94 6.19
CA HIS A 89 -2.82 7.87 6.37
C HIS A 89 -2.17 6.68 7.08
N PRO A 90 -2.69 6.23 8.25
CA PRO A 90 -2.26 4.96 8.83
C PRO A 90 -2.51 3.84 7.82
N ALA A 91 -1.50 3.04 7.53
CA ALA A 91 -1.64 1.91 6.63
C ALA A 91 -1.12 0.62 7.26
N ALA A 92 -1.72 -0.50 6.88
CA ALA A 92 -1.27 -1.83 7.24
C ALA A 92 -1.27 -2.76 6.03
N LEU A 93 -0.34 -3.70 5.99
CA LEU A 93 -0.30 -4.82 5.06
C LEU A 93 -0.58 -6.10 5.83
N VAL A 94 -1.53 -6.89 5.34
CA VAL A 94 -1.78 -8.26 5.79
C VAL A 94 -1.27 -9.20 4.71
N SER A 95 -0.26 -10.00 5.05
CA SER A 95 0.39 -10.94 4.14
C SER A 95 1.05 -12.06 4.94
N ASP A 96 1.19 -13.24 4.33
CA ASP A 96 2.01 -14.32 4.90
C ASP A 96 3.52 -13.95 4.92
N ARG A 97 3.90 -12.86 4.24
CA ARG A 97 5.25 -12.31 4.21
C ARG A 97 5.40 -11.08 5.12
N SER A 98 6.25 -11.19 6.14
CA SER A 98 6.59 -10.09 7.05
C SER A 98 7.92 -9.39 6.71
N ASP A 99 8.64 -9.85 5.69
CA ASP A 99 9.98 -9.37 5.30
C ASP A 99 9.96 -8.17 4.33
N LEU A 100 8.78 -7.74 3.88
CA LEU A 100 8.63 -6.74 2.84
C LEU A 100 8.47 -5.32 3.42
N PRO A 101 9.07 -4.30 2.77
CA PRO A 101 8.89 -2.92 3.18
C PRO A 101 7.47 -2.45 2.89
N PHE A 102 6.84 -1.78 3.86
CA PHE A 102 5.51 -1.15 3.70
C PHE A 102 5.44 0.20 4.42
N PRO A 103 4.81 1.25 3.85
CA PRO A 103 4.59 2.54 4.51
C PRO A 103 3.50 2.39 5.58
N GLY A 104 3.82 1.69 6.67
CA GLY A 104 2.88 1.24 7.68
C GLY A 104 3.44 0.06 8.48
N GLU A 105 2.56 -0.77 9.03
CA GLU A 105 2.94 -2.01 9.71
C GLU A 105 2.52 -3.23 8.89
N VAL A 106 3.30 -4.31 9.00
CA VAL A 106 3.04 -5.57 8.31
C VAL A 106 2.60 -6.62 9.34
N PHE A 107 1.52 -7.33 9.03
CA PHE A 107 0.93 -8.36 9.89
C PHE A 107 0.72 -9.64 9.11
N THR A 108 0.88 -10.77 9.78
CA THR A 108 0.44 -12.09 9.29
C THR A 108 -0.98 -12.43 9.75
N ASN A 109 -1.52 -11.68 10.72
CA ASN A 109 -2.84 -11.88 11.28
C ASN A 109 -3.76 -10.69 10.96
N GLU A 110 -4.86 -10.95 10.26
CA GLU A 110 -5.85 -9.94 9.88
C GLU A 110 -6.47 -9.22 11.08
N LYS A 111 -6.75 -9.93 12.17
CA LYS A 111 -7.41 -9.37 13.35
C LYS A 111 -6.47 -8.39 14.06
N GLU A 112 -5.20 -8.73 14.18
CA GLU A 112 -4.19 -7.83 14.77
C GLU A 112 -4.03 -6.55 13.95
N ALA A 113 -4.01 -6.66 12.62
CA ALA A 113 -3.95 -5.50 11.73
C ALA A 113 -5.15 -4.57 11.90
N LEU A 114 -6.36 -5.14 11.99
CA LEU A 114 -7.61 -4.39 12.21
C LEU A 114 -7.61 -3.70 13.57
N GLU A 115 -7.26 -4.42 14.64
CA GLU A 115 -7.17 -3.83 15.98
C GLU A 115 -6.10 -2.73 16.07
N TRP A 116 -4.99 -2.87 15.35
CA TRP A 116 -3.93 -1.87 15.30
C TRP A 116 -4.38 -0.60 14.58
N ILE A 117 -5.02 -0.73 13.41
CA ILE A 117 -5.40 0.43 12.59
C ILE A 117 -6.60 1.17 13.19
N GLU A 118 -7.57 0.46 13.80
CA GLU A 118 -8.73 1.07 14.45
C GLU A 118 -8.33 2.01 15.60
N LYS A 119 -7.23 1.72 16.30
CA LYS A 119 -6.67 2.59 17.34
C LYS A 119 -6.04 3.88 16.80
N LYS A 120 -5.77 3.95 15.48
CA LYS A 120 -5.03 5.05 14.83
C LYS A 120 -5.90 5.97 14.01
N ILE A 121 -7.14 5.59 13.74
CA ILE A 121 -8.07 6.33 12.89
C ILE A 121 -9.32 6.74 13.68
N PRO A 122 -10.05 7.77 13.24
CA PRO A 122 -11.35 8.09 13.83
C PRO A 122 -12.34 6.93 13.66
N VAL A 123 -13.21 6.75 14.67
CA VAL A 123 -14.32 5.79 14.60
C VAL A 123 -15.24 6.18 13.45
N GLY A 124 -15.59 5.21 12.60
CA GLY A 124 -16.42 5.43 11.42
C GLY A 124 -16.59 4.16 10.59
N PRO A 125 -17.27 4.27 9.43
CA PRO A 125 -17.53 3.11 8.57
C PRO A 125 -16.24 2.55 7.95
N ALA A 126 -16.26 1.25 7.66
CA ALA A 126 -15.28 0.58 6.83
C ALA A 126 -15.84 0.37 5.42
N LEU A 127 -15.05 0.74 4.42
CA LEU A 127 -15.30 0.41 3.01
C LEU A 127 -14.46 -0.82 2.66
N CYS A 128 -15.11 -1.93 2.31
CA CYS A 128 -14.45 -3.16 1.90
C CYS A 128 -14.44 -3.30 0.37
N VAL A 129 -13.26 -3.51 -0.21
CA VAL A 129 -13.05 -3.64 -1.66
C VAL A 129 -12.30 -4.94 -1.94
N PRO A 130 -13.00 -6.06 -2.19
CA PRO A 130 -12.38 -7.38 -2.36
C PRO A 130 -11.47 -7.51 -3.60
N ALA A 131 -11.68 -6.67 -4.62
CA ALA A 131 -10.91 -6.70 -5.88
C ALA A 131 -10.62 -5.28 -6.37
N GLY A 132 -9.66 -4.62 -5.71
CA GLY A 132 -9.26 -3.24 -5.99
C GLY A 132 -8.70 -3.02 -7.40
N ASN A 133 -8.10 -4.04 -8.01
CA ASN A 133 -7.49 -3.93 -9.34
C ASN A 133 -8.49 -3.73 -10.50
N CYS A 134 -9.78 -3.94 -10.26
CA CYS A 134 -10.83 -3.85 -11.28
C CYS A 134 -11.81 -2.69 -11.06
N VAL A 135 -11.53 -1.80 -10.10
CA VAL A 135 -12.44 -0.72 -9.71
C VAL A 135 -11.71 0.61 -9.57
N THR A 136 -12.49 1.67 -9.45
CA THR A 136 -12.01 2.96 -8.95
C THR A 136 -13.04 3.46 -7.97
N VAL A 137 -12.63 3.71 -6.73
CA VAL A 137 -13.53 4.16 -5.68
C VAL A 137 -13.16 5.58 -5.28
N ARG A 138 -14.17 6.44 -5.24
CA ARG A 138 -14.02 7.85 -4.89
C ARG A 138 -15.14 8.24 -3.93
N ARG A 139 -14.82 9.10 -2.97
CA ARG A 139 -15.84 9.74 -2.14
C ARG A 139 -16.66 10.71 -2.99
N LYS A 140 -17.97 10.72 -2.81
CA LYS A 140 -18.88 11.72 -3.39
C LYS A 140 -19.00 12.93 -2.47
#